data_AF-A0A919AKD0-F1
#
_entry.id   AF-A0A919AKD0-F1
#
_cell.length_a   1.000
_cell.length_b   1.000
_cell.length_c   1.000
_cell.angle_alpha   90.00
_cell.angle_beta   90.00
_cell.angle_gamma   90.00
#
_symmetry.space_group_name_H-M   'P 1'
#
loop_
_entity.id
_entity.type
_entity.pdbx_description
1 polymer ?
#
loop_
_entity_poly.entity_id
_entity_poly.type
_entity_poly.pdbx_seq_one_letter_code
_entity_poly.pdbx_strand_id
1 'polypeptide(L)'
;MNICVFLSAADLDDRYTRPARDFARLLGKGGHSLVWGGSDSGLMKVVADGVQEAGGRLIGVSVDFLANKARPGADEMVIAGDLAERKKLLLEKADAVVIMVGGTGTLDEATEILELKKHGRTDKPVVLLNTAGFYDGLREQFHRMEDEGFLPRPLSELVFFADEPAGALAYLEESVAGR
;
A
#
# COMPACT_ATOMS: atom_id res chain seq x y z
N MET A 1 -14.11 -2.22 -1.36
CA MET A 1 -13.32 -2.02 -0.13
C MET A 1 -12.40 -0.82 -0.32
N ASN A 2 -11.86 -0.27 0.77
CA ASN A 2 -10.83 0.75 0.74
C ASN A 2 -9.45 0.07 0.84
N ILE A 3 -8.63 0.21 -0.21
CA ILE A 3 -7.30 -0.41 -0.25
C ILE A 3 -6.26 0.68 -0.06
N CYS A 4 -5.49 0.57 1.03
CA CYS A 4 -4.35 1.44 1.25
C CYS A 4 -3.14 0.99 0.43
N VAL A 5 -2.50 1.92 -0.28
CA VAL A 5 -1.29 1.64 -1.04
C VAL A 5 -0.14 2.49 -0.49
N PHE A 6 0.91 1.82 0.00
CA PHE A 6 2.19 2.43 0.35
C PHE A 6 3.14 2.30 -0.83
N LEU A 7 3.66 3.43 -1.33
CA LEU A 7 4.43 3.48 -2.57
C LEU A 7 5.30 4.73 -2.69
N SER A 8 6.25 4.71 -3.63
CA SER A 8 7.18 5.82 -3.88
C SER A 8 6.48 7.10 -4.34
N ALA A 9 6.98 8.26 -3.89
CA ALA A 9 6.64 9.57 -4.45
C ALA A 9 7.59 10.02 -5.58
N ALA A 10 8.59 9.20 -5.93
CA ALA A 10 9.56 9.48 -6.99
C ALA A 10 9.05 9.04 -8.36
N ASP A 11 9.53 9.70 -9.41
CA ASP A 11 9.36 9.26 -10.78
C ASP A 11 10.27 8.04 -11.03
N LEU A 12 9.66 6.97 -11.54
CA LEU A 12 10.31 5.67 -11.66
C LEU A 12 10.22 5.17 -13.10
N ASP A 13 11.12 4.23 -13.42
CA ASP A 13 11.15 3.53 -14.69
C ASP A 13 9.84 2.79 -14.99
N ASP A 14 9.55 2.61 -16.28
CA ASP A 14 8.38 1.91 -16.81
C ASP A 14 8.19 0.51 -16.22
N ARG A 15 9.27 -0.19 -15.86
CA ARG A 15 9.20 -1.50 -15.19
C ARG A 15 8.45 -1.47 -13.87
N TYR A 16 8.36 -0.30 -13.22
CA TYR A 16 7.64 -0.10 -11.96
C TYR A 16 6.29 0.60 -12.17
N THR A 17 6.22 1.57 -13.09
CA THR A 17 4.99 2.35 -13.30
C THR A 17 3.92 1.57 -14.04
N ARG A 18 4.28 0.63 -14.93
CA ARG A 18 3.30 -0.20 -15.66
C ARG A 18 2.52 -1.12 -14.71
N PRO A 19 3.14 -1.95 -13.85
CA PRO A 19 2.38 -2.81 -12.95
C PRO A 19 1.58 -2.03 -11.91
N ALA A 20 2.09 -0.88 -11.46
CA ALA A 20 1.33 0.02 -10.58
C ALA A 20 0.07 0.59 -11.26
N ARG A 21 0.17 0.99 -12.54
CA ARG A 21 -0.99 1.42 -13.33
C ARG A 21 -1.98 0.28 -13.57
N ASP A 22 -1.48 -0.94 -13.82
CA ASP A 22 -2.35 -2.11 -14.00
C ASP A 22 -3.11 -2.43 -12.72
N PHE A 23 -2.43 -2.42 -11.56
CA PHE A 23 -3.07 -2.53 -10.25
C PHE A 23 -4.14 -1.45 -10.03
N ALA A 24 -3.82 -0.19 -10.34
CA ALA A 24 -4.74 0.94 -10.22
C ALA A 24 -6.02 0.74 -11.06
N ARG A 25 -5.88 0.28 -12.30
CA ARG A 25 -7.02 -0.01 -13.18
C ARG A 25 -7.88 -1.16 -12.67
N LEU A 26 -7.26 -2.21 -12.14
CA LEU A 26 -7.97 -3.33 -11.53
C LEU A 26 -8.77 -2.85 -10.31
N LEU A 27 -8.15 -2.06 -9.43
CA LEU A 27 -8.78 -1.49 -8.24
C LEU A 27 -10.01 -0.66 -8.60
N GLY A 28 -9.88 0.29 -9.54
CA GLY A 28 -11.00 1.14 -9.94
C GLY A 28 -12.13 0.36 -10.62
N LYS A 29 -11.80 -0.58 -11.53
CA LYS A 29 -12.80 -1.44 -12.18
C LYS A 29 -13.51 -2.39 -11.21
N GLY A 30 -12.84 -2.81 -10.14
CA GLY A 30 -13.42 -3.61 -9.05
C GLY A 30 -14.33 -2.80 -8.11
N GLY A 31 -14.56 -1.51 -8.38
CA GLY A 31 -15.36 -0.65 -7.52
C GLY A 31 -14.73 -0.40 -6.15
N HIS A 32 -13.40 -0.50 -6.05
CA HIS A 32 -12.67 -0.21 -4.83
C HIS A 32 -12.22 1.25 -4.77
N SER A 33 -11.89 1.71 -3.56
CA SER A 33 -11.31 3.04 -3.32
C SER A 33 -9.83 2.92 -3.02
N LEU A 34 -9.04 3.87 -3.51
CA LEU A 34 -7.64 4.03 -3.16
C LEU A 34 -7.51 4.89 -1.89
N VAL A 35 -6.85 4.35 -0.86
CA VAL A 35 -6.33 5.13 0.26
C VAL A 35 -4.82 5.30 0.06
N TRP A 36 -4.29 6.52 0.00
CA TRP A 36 -2.84 6.70 -0.20
C TRP A 36 -2.30 8.00 0.38
N GLY A 37 -1.00 8.18 0.26
CA GLY A 37 -0.25 9.30 0.82
C GLY A 37 -0.57 10.69 0.26
N GLY A 38 -1.51 10.81 -0.68
CA GLY A 38 -2.08 12.06 -1.15
C GLY A 38 -1.22 12.89 -2.11
N SER A 39 0.00 12.47 -2.46
CA SER A 39 0.89 13.24 -3.35
C SER A 39 0.47 13.16 -4.82
N ASP A 40 0.62 14.25 -5.57
CA ASP A 40 0.49 14.33 -7.04
C ASP A 40 1.84 14.24 -7.75
N SER A 41 2.71 13.34 -7.30
CA SER A 41 4.03 13.12 -7.90
C SER A 41 4.40 11.64 -7.95
N GLY A 42 5.28 11.28 -8.89
CA GLY A 42 5.87 9.94 -8.97
C GLY A 42 4.86 8.81 -9.07
N LEU A 43 5.19 7.66 -8.47
CA LEU A 43 4.33 6.48 -8.50
C LEU A 43 2.98 6.70 -7.81
N MET A 44 2.92 7.55 -6.77
CA MET A 44 1.65 7.96 -6.13
C MET A 44 0.68 8.58 -7.15
N LYS A 45 1.19 9.47 -8.00
CA LYS A 45 0.39 10.06 -9.07
C LYS A 45 -0.11 9.02 -10.06
N VAL A 46 0.78 8.13 -10.51
CA VAL A 46 0.45 7.08 -11.49
C VAL A 46 -0.71 6.20 -11.00
N VAL A 47 -0.69 5.80 -9.72
CA VAL A 47 -1.74 4.97 -9.14
C VAL A 47 -3.03 5.77 -8.95
N ALA A 48 -2.96 7.00 -8.44
CA ALA A 48 -4.14 7.85 -8.25
C ALA A 48 -4.85 8.14 -9.58
N ASP A 49 -4.10 8.49 -10.63
CA ASP A 49 -4.66 8.73 -11.96
C ASP A 49 -5.30 7.46 -12.53
N GLY A 50 -4.63 6.32 -12.45
CA GLY A 50 -5.17 5.04 -12.94
C GLY A 50 -6.45 4.58 -12.24
N VAL A 51 -6.56 4.82 -10.93
CA VAL A 51 -7.79 4.52 -10.17
C VAL A 51 -8.93 5.45 -10.59
N GLN A 52 -8.67 6.75 -10.67
CA GLN A 52 -9.68 7.74 -11.06
C GLN A 52 -10.17 7.54 -12.49
N GLU A 53 -9.27 7.27 -13.44
CA GLU A 53 -9.61 6.97 -14.85
C GLU A 53 -10.48 5.70 -14.96
N ALA A 54 -10.32 4.76 -14.03
CA ALA A 54 -11.12 3.54 -13.97
C ALA A 54 -12.44 3.70 -13.18
N GLY A 55 -12.75 4.91 -12.69
CA GLY A 55 -13.99 5.21 -11.95
C GLY A 55 -13.93 4.89 -10.46
N GLY A 56 -12.75 4.58 -9.92
CA GLY A 56 -12.54 4.38 -8.48
C GLY A 56 -12.45 5.70 -7.72
N ARG A 57 -12.68 5.63 -6.40
CA ARG A 57 -12.60 6.79 -5.51
C ARG A 57 -11.21 6.96 -4.92
N LEU A 58 -10.90 8.20 -4.60
CA LEU A 58 -9.61 8.65 -4.12
C LEU A 58 -9.71 9.25 -2.70
N ILE A 59 -9.10 8.60 -1.72
CA ILE A 59 -8.99 9.03 -0.33
C ILE A 59 -7.51 9.29 0.03
N GLY A 60 -7.11 10.55 0.10
CA GLY A 60 -5.75 10.97 0.41
C GLY A 60 -5.54 11.30 1.89
N VAL A 61 -4.37 10.94 2.44
CA VAL A 61 -3.89 11.42 3.75
C VAL A 61 -2.48 11.99 3.59
N SER A 62 -2.38 13.31 3.68
CA SER A 62 -1.12 14.06 3.64
C SER A 62 -0.74 14.58 5.03
N VAL A 63 0.34 15.35 5.11
CA VAL A 63 0.83 16.05 6.30
C VAL A 63 1.17 17.49 5.94
N ASP A 64 1.14 18.40 6.91
CA ASP A 64 1.31 19.84 6.70
C ASP A 64 2.54 20.19 5.82
N PHE A 65 3.70 19.59 6.10
CA PHE A 65 4.93 19.87 5.34
C PHE A 65 4.96 19.25 3.93
N LEU A 66 3.96 18.43 3.58
CA LEU A 66 3.73 17.89 2.23
C LEU A 66 2.42 18.43 1.61
N ALA A 67 1.73 19.37 2.26
CA ALA A 67 0.45 19.88 1.78
C ALA A 67 0.55 20.53 0.38
N ASN A 68 1.69 21.13 0.06
CA ASN A 68 1.95 21.70 -1.27
C ASN A 68 2.08 20.65 -2.39
N LYS A 69 2.26 19.37 -2.05
CA LYS A 69 2.27 18.24 -2.99
C LYS A 69 0.93 17.51 -3.03
N ALA A 70 -0.04 17.91 -2.20
CA ALA A 70 -1.33 17.24 -2.13
C ALA A 70 -2.06 17.32 -3.47
N ARG A 71 -2.61 16.19 -3.91
CA ARG A 71 -3.30 16.07 -5.19
C ARG A 71 -4.62 16.84 -5.19
N PRO A 72 -4.85 17.72 -6.18
CA PRO A 72 -6.16 18.32 -6.37
C PRO A 72 -7.17 17.28 -6.88
N GLY A 73 -8.44 17.44 -6.53
CA GLY A 73 -9.51 16.58 -7.07
C GLY A 73 -9.50 15.13 -6.57
N ALA A 74 -8.96 14.87 -5.38
CA ALA A 74 -9.30 13.66 -4.63
C ALA A 74 -10.72 13.78 -4.05
N ASP A 75 -11.44 12.66 -3.90
CA ASP A 75 -12.78 12.65 -3.28
C ASP A 75 -12.72 13.02 -1.79
N GLU A 76 -11.63 12.67 -1.13
CA GLU A 76 -11.30 13.09 0.24
C GLU A 76 -9.80 13.37 0.33
N MET A 77 -9.43 14.43 1.04
CA MET A 77 -8.03 14.73 1.39
C MET A 77 -7.97 15.20 2.84
N VAL A 78 -7.29 14.42 3.69
CA VAL A 78 -7.04 14.75 5.10
C VAL A 78 -5.59 15.19 5.27
N ILE A 79 -5.37 16.24 6.05
CA ILE A 79 -4.04 16.70 6.44
C ILE A 79 -3.81 16.35 7.91
N ALA A 80 -2.87 15.45 8.17
CA ALA A 80 -2.46 15.07 9.51
C ALA A 80 -1.43 16.05 10.07
N GLY A 81 -1.40 16.21 11.40
CA GLY A 81 -0.45 17.08 12.09
C GLY A 81 0.98 16.54 12.10
N ASP A 82 1.15 15.21 12.05
CA ASP A 82 2.46 14.57 11.98
C ASP A 82 2.46 13.23 11.21
N LEU A 83 3.65 12.64 11.04
CA LEU A 83 3.80 11.38 10.32
C LEU A 83 3.17 10.17 11.04
N ALA A 84 3.10 10.18 12.37
CA ALA A 84 2.50 9.08 13.12
C ALA A 84 0.98 9.09 12.98
N GLU A 85 0.36 10.27 13.13
CA GLU A 85 -1.05 10.48 12.86
C GLU A 85 -1.39 10.16 11.40
N ARG A 86 -0.54 10.56 10.44
CA ARG A 86 -0.73 10.21 9.02
C ARG A 86 -0.81 8.70 8.81
N LYS A 87 0.14 7.93 9.35
CA LYS A 87 0.14 6.46 9.25
C LYS A 87 -1.12 5.87 9.89
N LYS A 88 -1.50 6.36 11.07
CA LYS A 88 -2.72 5.93 11.76
C LYS A 88 -3.97 6.15 10.90
N LEU A 89 -4.15 7.35 10.35
CA LEU A 89 -5.31 7.71 9.52
C LEU A 89 -5.35 6.91 8.21
N LEU A 90 -4.20 6.64 7.58
CA LEU A 90 -4.13 5.74 6.41
C LEU A 90 -4.68 4.35 6.75
N LEU A 91 -4.28 3.79 7.90
CA LEU A 91 -4.69 2.47 8.34
C LEU A 91 -6.13 2.41 8.89
N GLU A 92 -6.66 3.48 9.46
CA GLU A 92 -8.05 3.58 9.91
C GLU A 92 -9.04 3.63 8.75
N LYS A 93 -8.63 4.22 7.62
CA LYS A 93 -9.47 4.35 6.42
C LYS A 93 -9.45 3.14 5.50
N ALA A 94 -8.62 2.15 5.80
CA ALA A 94 -8.36 1.01 4.92
C ALA A 94 -8.97 -0.29 5.45
N ASP A 95 -9.41 -1.14 4.54
CA ASP A 95 -9.78 -2.54 4.82
C ASP A 95 -8.60 -3.49 4.57
N ALA A 96 -7.71 -3.11 3.65
CA ALA A 96 -6.55 -3.87 3.20
C ALA A 96 -5.36 -2.96 2.85
N VAL A 97 -4.15 -3.52 2.80
CA VAL A 97 -2.92 -2.79 2.48
C VAL A 97 -2.13 -3.48 1.36
N VAL A 98 -1.62 -2.70 0.42
CA VAL A 98 -0.63 -3.11 -0.58
C VAL A 98 0.62 -2.26 -0.44
N ILE A 99 1.76 -2.93 -0.36
CA ILE A 99 3.09 -2.32 -0.37
C ILE A 99 3.64 -2.49 -1.78
N MET A 100 3.84 -1.38 -2.48
CA MET A 100 4.53 -1.34 -3.79
C MET A 100 5.95 -0.82 -3.62
N VAL A 101 6.70 -0.77 -4.72
CA VAL A 101 8.08 -0.29 -4.72
C VAL A 101 8.20 1.13 -4.15
N GLY A 102 9.16 1.31 -3.25
CA GLY A 102 9.39 2.57 -2.56
C GLY A 102 10.63 2.56 -1.69
N GLY A 103 10.98 3.75 -1.20
CA GLY A 103 12.15 3.96 -0.34
C GLY A 103 11.86 3.69 1.14
N THR A 104 12.64 4.33 2.00
CA THR A 104 12.53 4.18 3.46
C THR A 104 11.19 4.62 4.02
N GLY A 105 10.53 5.62 3.44
CA GLY A 105 9.17 6.03 3.86
C GLY A 105 8.13 4.93 3.64
N THR A 106 8.20 4.23 2.51
CA THR A 106 7.33 3.07 2.23
C THR A 106 7.61 1.91 3.17
N LEU A 107 8.89 1.70 3.55
CA LEU A 107 9.25 0.68 4.53
C LEU A 107 8.84 1.05 5.96
N ASP A 108 8.90 2.33 6.34
CA ASP A 108 8.35 2.84 7.62
C ASP A 108 6.85 2.52 7.71
N GLU A 109 6.08 2.87 6.67
CA GLU A 109 4.65 2.57 6.58
C GLU A 109 4.36 1.05 6.57
N ALA A 110 5.15 0.26 5.84
CA ALA A 110 5.03 -1.19 5.79
C ALA A 110 5.30 -1.85 7.15
N THR A 111 6.41 -1.50 7.80
CA THR A 111 6.78 -2.10 9.09
C THR A 111 5.77 -1.75 10.20
N GLU A 112 5.15 -0.58 10.18
CA GLU A 112 4.08 -0.20 11.11
C GLU A 112 2.90 -1.19 11.07
N ILE A 113 2.37 -1.48 9.88
CA ILE A 113 1.23 -2.41 9.76
C ILE A 113 1.64 -3.85 10.10
N LEU A 114 2.86 -4.27 9.75
CA LEU A 114 3.37 -5.60 10.11
C LEU A 114 3.55 -5.74 11.63
N GLU A 115 4.03 -4.71 12.32
CA GLU A 115 4.13 -4.70 13.78
C GLU A 115 2.75 -4.75 14.45
N LEU A 116 1.76 -4.03 13.93
CA LEU A 116 0.39 -4.11 14.41
C LEU A 116 -0.20 -5.52 14.23
N LYS A 117 0.04 -6.16 13.07
CA LYS A 117 -0.38 -7.56 12.82
C LYS A 117 0.33 -8.55 13.73
N LYS A 118 1.64 -8.38 13.92
CA LYS A 118 2.45 -9.22 14.82
C LYS A 118 1.88 -9.25 16.23
N HIS A 119 1.35 -8.12 16.70
CA HIS A 119 0.73 -7.97 18.03
C HIS A 119 -0.80 -8.16 18.05
N GLY A 120 -1.41 -8.63 16.96
CA GLY A 120 -2.86 -8.88 16.91
C GLY A 120 -3.72 -7.62 17.05
N ARG A 121 -3.16 -6.44 16.75
CA ARG A 121 -3.89 -5.15 16.81
C ARG A 121 -4.72 -4.88 15.56
N THR A 122 -4.49 -5.64 14.50
CA THR A 122 -5.23 -5.56 13.24
C THR A 122 -5.10 -6.87 12.49
N ASP A 123 -6.19 -7.28 11.84
CA ASP A 123 -6.18 -8.46 10.99
C ASP A 123 -6.14 -8.10 9.52
N LYS A 124 -6.20 -6.82 9.13
CA LYS A 124 -6.17 -6.35 7.72
C LYS A 124 -5.20 -7.15 6.85
N PRO A 125 -5.60 -7.62 5.66
CA PRO A 125 -4.69 -8.34 4.79
C PRO A 125 -3.64 -7.38 4.24
N VAL A 126 -2.39 -7.85 4.17
CA VAL A 126 -1.25 -7.08 3.68
C VAL A 126 -0.60 -7.85 2.55
N VAL A 127 -0.45 -7.19 1.41
CA VAL A 127 0.28 -7.73 0.26
C VAL A 127 1.51 -6.88 0.00
N LEU A 128 2.65 -7.52 -0.24
CA LEU A 128 3.83 -6.90 -0.82
C LEU A 128 3.88 -7.27 -2.30
N LEU A 129 3.64 -6.29 -3.18
CA LEU A 129 3.70 -6.44 -4.63
C LEU A 129 5.16 -6.23 -5.09
N ASN A 130 5.88 -7.33 -5.24
CA ASN A 130 7.32 -7.36 -5.53
C ASN A 130 7.63 -7.19 -7.02
N THR A 131 7.27 -6.03 -7.57
CA THR A 131 7.48 -5.73 -8.99
C THR A 131 8.96 -5.75 -9.36
N ALA A 132 9.29 -6.46 -10.44
CA ALA A 132 10.64 -6.57 -11.00
C ALA A 132 11.71 -7.02 -9.99
N GLY A 133 11.32 -7.79 -8.95
CA GLY A 133 12.24 -8.31 -7.93
C GLY A 133 12.80 -7.24 -6.98
N PHE A 134 12.22 -6.03 -6.95
CA PHE A 134 12.76 -4.90 -6.18
C PHE A 134 12.98 -5.20 -4.68
N TYR A 135 12.10 -6.02 -4.11
CA TYR A 135 12.11 -6.43 -2.72
C TYR A 135 12.53 -7.90 -2.52
N ASP A 136 13.24 -8.53 -3.46
CA ASP A 136 13.76 -9.89 -3.29
C ASP A 136 14.61 -10.00 -2.01
N GLY A 137 15.54 -9.06 -1.80
CA GLY A 137 16.36 -9.03 -0.59
C GLY A 137 15.56 -8.79 0.69
N LEU A 138 14.43 -8.07 0.63
CA LEU A 138 13.55 -7.88 1.79
C LEU A 138 12.74 -9.14 2.08
N ARG A 139 12.27 -9.85 1.04
CA ARG A 139 11.60 -11.14 1.15
C ARG A 139 12.53 -12.17 1.81
N GLU A 140 13.78 -12.25 1.36
CA GLU A 140 14.82 -13.09 1.98
C GLU A 140 15.05 -12.71 3.45
N GLN A 141 15.15 -11.42 3.75
CA GLN A 141 15.34 -10.94 5.12
C GLN A 141 14.16 -11.30 6.03
N PHE A 142 12.92 -11.24 5.54
CA PHE A 142 11.73 -11.64 6.31
C PHE A 142 11.67 -13.15 6.54
N HIS A 143 11.99 -13.97 5.55
CA HIS A 143 12.09 -15.42 5.77
C HIS A 143 13.17 -15.76 6.79
N ARG A 144 14.32 -15.08 6.74
CA ARG A 144 15.36 -15.24 7.77
C ARG A 144 14.86 -14.90 9.17
N MET A 145 14.05 -13.84 9.32
CA MET A 145 13.44 -13.50 10.61
C MET A 145 12.52 -14.61 11.12
N GLU A 146 11.79 -15.27 10.23
CA GLU A 146 10.95 -16.43 10.57
C GLU A 146 11.81 -17.64 10.97
N ASP A 147 12.73 -18.04 10.10
CA ASP A 147 13.57 -19.23 10.26
C ASP A 147 14.45 -19.17 11.53
N GLU A 148 14.93 -17.98 11.88
CA GLU A 148 15.74 -17.75 13.07
C GLU A 148 14.92 -17.40 14.33
N GLY A 149 13.58 -17.42 14.26
CA GLY A 149 12.69 -17.27 15.41
C GLY A 149 12.50 -15.84 15.94
N PHE A 150 12.74 -14.82 15.11
CA PHE A 150 12.47 -13.42 15.45
C PHE A 150 10.99 -13.05 15.30
N LEU A 151 10.20 -13.85 14.58
CA LEU A 151 8.76 -13.63 14.41
C LEU A 151 7.96 -14.52 15.37
N PRO A 152 7.10 -13.94 16.23
CA PRO A 152 6.22 -14.71 17.12
C PRO A 152 5.01 -15.31 16.41
N ARG A 153 4.82 -15.00 15.12
CA ARG A 153 3.76 -15.49 14.24
C ARG A 153 4.37 -15.88 12.89
N PRO A 154 3.80 -16.85 12.16
CA PRO A 154 4.24 -17.17 10.81
C PRO A 154 4.25 -15.93 9.91
N LEU A 155 5.27 -15.79 9.07
CA LEU A 155 5.39 -14.67 8.13
C LEU A 155 4.16 -14.59 7.20
N SER A 156 3.60 -15.75 6.84
CA SER A 156 2.38 -15.85 6.02
C SER A 156 1.15 -15.21 6.68
N GLU A 157 1.12 -15.07 8.01
CA GLU A 157 0.04 -14.35 8.71
C GLU A 157 0.27 -12.83 8.71
N LEU A 158 1.50 -12.38 8.47
CA LEU A 158 1.89 -10.98 8.48
C LEU A 158 1.78 -10.35 7.10
N VAL A 159 2.29 -11.02 6.06
CA VAL A 159 2.34 -10.49 4.69
C VAL A 159 2.26 -11.61 3.65
N PHE A 160 1.51 -11.35 2.58
CA PHE A 160 1.52 -12.16 1.37
C PHE A 160 2.39 -11.50 0.31
N PHE A 161 3.25 -12.28 -0.36
CA PHE A 161 4.07 -11.78 -1.46
C PHE A 161 3.39 -12.07 -2.79
N ALA A 162 3.16 -11.03 -3.59
CA ALA A 162 2.66 -11.16 -4.94
C ALA A 162 3.70 -10.60 -5.93
N ASP A 163 3.88 -11.26 -7.06
CA ASP A 163 4.74 -10.73 -8.13
C ASP A 163 3.95 -9.95 -9.19
N GLU A 164 2.63 -10.19 -9.26
CA GLU A 164 1.73 -9.61 -10.27
C GLU A 164 0.53 -8.88 -9.65
N PRO A 165 0.09 -7.74 -10.25
CA PRO A 165 -1.04 -6.95 -9.76
C PRO A 165 -2.34 -7.74 -9.56
N ALA A 166 -2.68 -8.63 -10.49
CA ALA A 166 -3.91 -9.42 -10.42
C ALA A 166 -3.89 -10.40 -9.24
N GLY A 167 -2.74 -11.02 -8.98
CA GLY A 167 -2.56 -11.91 -7.82
C GLY A 167 -2.66 -11.15 -6.50
N ALA A 168 -2.11 -9.93 -6.44
CA ALA A 168 -2.25 -9.07 -5.28
C ALA A 168 -3.71 -8.74 -4.97
N LEU A 169 -4.49 -8.32 -5.97
CA LEU A 169 -5.89 -7.97 -5.77
C LEU A 169 -6.75 -9.18 -5.40
N ALA A 170 -6.59 -10.31 -6.11
CA ALA A 170 -7.36 -11.53 -5.84
C ALA A 170 -7.16 -12.02 -4.39
N TYR A 171 -5.92 -12.02 -3.89
CA TYR A 171 -5.65 -12.36 -2.49
C TYR A 171 -6.37 -11.44 -1.50
N LEU A 172 -6.40 -10.13 -1.78
CA LEU A 172 -7.10 -9.18 -0.91
C LEU A 172 -8.62 -9.42 -0.93
N GLU A 173 -9.20 -9.64 -2.10
CA GLU A 173 -10.64 -9.92 -2.25
C GLU A 173 -11.06 -11.18 -1.49
N GLU A 174 -10.32 -12.27 -1.64
CA GLU A 174 -10.54 -13.52 -0.91
C GLU A 174 -10.37 -13.33 0.61
N SER A 175 -9.31 -12.63 1.03
CA SER A 175 -8.98 -12.42 2.44
C SER A 175 -9.96 -11.51 3.19
N VAL A 176 -10.66 -10.61 2.50
CA VAL A 176 -11.68 -9.74 3.09
C VAL A 176 -13.06 -10.41 3.05
N ALA A 177 -13.39 -11.13 1.97
CA ALA A 177 -14.66 -11.85 1.85
C ALA A 177 -14.79 -13.01 2.86
N GLY A 178 -13.67 -13.60 3.29
CA GLY A 178 -13.64 -14.67 4.29
C GLY A 178 -13.75 -14.20 5.76
N ARG A 179 -14.01 -12.92 6.02
CA ARG A 179 -14.13 -12.34 7.38
C ARG A 179 -15.57 -12.20 7.85
#